data_AF-A0A9N7RAE3-F1
#
_entry.id   AF-A0A9N7RAE3-F1
#
_cell.length_a   1.000
_cell.length_b   1.000
_cell.length_c   1.000
_cell.angle_alpha   90.00
_cell.angle_beta   90.00
_cell.angle_gamma   90.00
#
_symmetry.space_group_name_H-M   'P 1'
#
loop_
_entity.id
_entity.type
_entity.pdbx_description
1 polymer ?
#
loop_
_entity_poly.entity_id
_entity_poly.type
_entity_poly.pdbx_seq_one_letter_code
_entity_poly.pdbx_strand_id
1 'polypeptide(L)'
;MGTTTVIDSHFLALTAIVTVAYQSIFFVVTALLRFDKVTDFAGSTNFVILAVLTLAVKGSWHFRQVVLSALVVIWGLRLGLFLLMRILRWGEDRRFDEMRDNLGKLAVFWVFQAVWVWTVSLPVTVVNASDRDPSIQVVDVIGWIMWALGIFVEATADQQKLTFKNSAENRGKWCNVGLWKFSRHPNYFGEVYV
;
A
#
# COMPACT_ATOMS: atom_id res chain seq x y z
N MET A 1 -2.89 -30.24 14.37
CA MET A 1 -2.32 -28.93 14.79
C MET A 1 -3.51 -28.00 14.95
N GLY A 2 -3.74 -27.49 16.17
CA GLY A 2 -4.95 -26.73 16.49
C GLY A 2 -5.01 -25.43 15.69
N THR A 3 -6.19 -25.12 15.15
CA THR A 3 -6.51 -23.81 14.58
C THR A 3 -6.24 -22.75 15.65
N THR A 4 -5.17 -21.98 15.50
CA THR A 4 -4.87 -20.83 16.35
C THR A 4 -5.89 -19.74 16.06
N THR A 5 -7.09 -19.86 16.65
CA THR A 5 -8.09 -18.81 16.69
C THR A 5 -7.63 -17.75 17.67
N VAL A 6 -6.85 -16.78 17.18
CA VAL A 6 -6.32 -15.70 18.03
C VAL A 6 -7.46 -14.79 18.50
N ILE A 7 -8.41 -14.46 17.62
CA ILE A 7 -9.62 -13.68 17.93
C ILE A 7 -10.80 -14.22 17.11
N ASP A 8 -10.59 -14.41 15.81
CA ASP A 8 -11.55 -14.98 14.88
C ASP A 8 -10.84 -15.88 13.85
N SER A 9 -11.57 -16.78 13.20
CA SER A 9 -10.99 -17.77 12.28
C SER A 9 -10.53 -17.18 10.94
N HIS A 10 -10.93 -15.95 10.62
CA HIS A 10 -10.63 -15.29 9.35
C HIS A 10 -9.62 -14.13 9.52
N PHE A 11 -9.12 -13.91 10.74
CA PHE A 11 -8.28 -12.78 11.15
C PHE A 11 -8.88 -11.39 10.85
N LEU A 12 -10.20 -11.28 10.64
CA LEU A 12 -10.85 -10.02 10.29
C LEU A 12 -10.85 -9.04 11.47
N ALA A 13 -11.18 -9.53 12.67
CA ALA A 13 -11.18 -8.71 13.88
C ALA A 13 -9.75 -8.31 14.26
N LEU A 14 -8.79 -9.25 14.16
CA LEU A 14 -7.38 -8.98 14.42
C LEU A 14 -6.83 -7.89 13.50
N THR A 15 -7.01 -8.02 12.19
CA THR A 15 -6.51 -7.05 11.21
C THR A 15 -7.20 -5.70 11.34
N ALA A 16 -8.50 -5.66 11.66
CA ALA A 16 -9.23 -4.41 11.91
C ALA A 16 -8.68 -3.68 13.15
N ILE A 17 -8.50 -4.38 14.27
CA ILE A 17 -7.94 -3.81 15.50
C ILE A 17 -6.54 -3.26 15.25
N VAL A 18 -5.68 -4.03 14.59
CA VAL A 18 -4.31 -3.58 14.26
C VAL A 18 -4.35 -2.36 13.36
N THR A 19 -5.21 -2.34 12.35
CA THR A 19 -5.36 -1.21 11.44
C THR A 19 -5.80 0.04 12.18
N VAL A 20 -6.85 -0.06 12.99
CA VAL A 20 -7.39 1.07 13.75
C VAL A 20 -6.36 1.60 14.74
N ALA A 21 -5.68 0.72 15.49
CA ALA A 21 -4.65 1.12 16.44
C ALA A 21 -3.49 1.82 15.72
N TYR A 22 -2.98 1.23 14.64
CA TYR A 22 -1.88 1.77 13.87
C TYR A 22 -2.21 3.14 13.26
N GLN A 23 -3.36 3.26 12.60
CA GLN A 23 -3.80 4.52 11.98
C GLN A 23 -4.09 5.60 13.04
N SER A 24 -4.61 5.21 14.22
CA SER A 24 -4.83 6.14 15.34
C SER A 24 -3.52 6.69 15.91
N ILE A 25 -2.47 5.86 16.02
CA ILE A 25 -1.14 6.30 16.45
C ILE A 25 -0.60 7.35 15.49
N PHE A 26 -0.65 7.08 14.18
CA PHE A 26 -0.16 8.03 13.19
C PHE A 26 -1.04 9.29 13.09
N PHE A 27 -2.36 9.18 13.27
CA PHE A 27 -3.24 10.33 13.41
C PHE A 27 -2.80 11.23 14.57
N VAL A 28 -2.54 10.67 15.75
CA VAL A 28 -2.07 11.43 16.92
C VAL A 28 -0.72 12.08 16.64
N VAL A 29 0.22 11.35 16.02
CA VAL A 29 1.53 11.90 15.62
C VAL A 29 1.36 13.07 14.64
N THR A 30 0.53 12.92 13.61
CA THR A 30 0.27 13.97 12.62
C THR A 30 -0.45 15.17 13.25
N ALA A 31 -1.44 14.94 14.11
CA ALA A 31 -2.18 16.01 14.79
C ALA A 31 -1.30 16.82 15.76
N LEU A 32 -0.42 16.16 16.51
CA LEU A 32 0.45 16.82 17.49
C LEU A 32 1.68 17.47 16.86
N LEU A 33 2.33 16.79 15.90
CA LEU A 33 3.58 17.25 15.29
C LEU A 33 3.36 18.04 14.00
N ARG A 34 2.11 18.15 13.51
CA ARG A 34 1.77 18.74 12.20
C ARG A 34 2.62 18.16 11.06
N PHE A 35 2.91 16.86 11.17
CA PHE A 35 3.81 16.16 10.27
C PHE A 35 2.98 15.28 9.33
N ASP A 36 2.58 15.83 8.19
CA ASP A 36 1.73 15.11 7.22
C ASP A 36 2.54 14.18 6.31
N LYS A 37 3.87 14.27 6.36
CA LYS A 37 4.77 13.48 5.51
C LYS A 37 4.71 11.97 5.80
N VAL A 38 4.13 11.58 6.94
CA VAL A 38 3.98 10.17 7.35
C VAL A 38 2.68 9.54 6.87
N THR A 39 1.74 10.29 6.29
CA THR A 39 0.41 9.73 5.94
C THR A 39 0.54 8.60 4.93
N ASP A 40 1.28 8.85 3.83
CA ASP A 40 1.50 7.88 2.77
C ASP A 40 2.39 6.71 3.26
N PHE A 41 3.33 6.99 4.17
CA PHE A 41 4.15 5.97 4.83
C PHE A 41 3.31 5.06 5.72
N ALA A 42 2.40 5.63 6.52
CA ALA A 42 1.52 4.88 7.40
C ALA A 42 0.57 3.98 6.60
N GLY A 43 0.00 4.46 5.51
CA GLY A 43 -0.82 3.64 4.62
C GLY A 43 -0.06 2.43 4.06
N SER A 44 1.07 2.69 3.38
CA SER A 44 1.88 1.65 2.73
C SER A 44 2.44 0.61 3.71
N THR A 45 2.97 1.03 4.85
CA THR A 45 3.54 0.11 5.84
C THR A 45 2.48 -0.68 6.60
N ASN A 46 1.26 -0.18 6.73
CA ASN A 46 0.16 -0.94 7.33
C ASN A 46 -0.21 -2.16 6.46
N PHE A 47 -0.24 -2.03 5.12
CA PHE A 47 -0.39 -3.19 4.22
C PHE A 47 0.67 -4.27 4.46
N VAL A 48 1.94 -3.85 4.60
CA VAL A 48 3.08 -4.74 4.90
C VAL A 48 2.88 -5.42 6.25
N ILE A 49 2.50 -4.68 7.29
CA ILE A 49 2.26 -5.20 8.63
C ILE A 49 1.14 -6.26 8.60
N LEU A 50 0.01 -5.99 7.94
CA LEU A 50 -1.09 -6.95 7.88
C LEU A 50 -0.70 -8.24 7.15
N ALA A 51 0.03 -8.13 6.03
CA ALA A 51 0.51 -9.31 5.28
C ALA A 51 1.46 -10.18 6.13
N VAL A 52 2.46 -9.57 6.77
CA VAL A 52 3.43 -10.29 7.61
C VAL A 52 2.77 -10.85 8.87
N LEU A 53 1.93 -10.06 9.54
CA LEU A 53 1.26 -10.47 10.77
C LEU A 53 0.35 -11.67 10.54
N THR A 54 -0.51 -11.62 9.52
CA THR A 54 -1.47 -12.71 9.25
C THR A 54 -0.76 -14.01 8.86
N LEU A 55 0.32 -13.93 8.08
CA LEU A 55 1.15 -15.08 7.75
C LEU A 55 1.86 -15.67 8.99
N ALA A 56 2.47 -14.81 9.81
CA ALA A 56 3.18 -15.23 11.02
C ALA A 56 2.25 -15.83 12.08
N VAL A 57 1.07 -15.23 12.28
CA VAL A 57 0.06 -15.72 13.24
C VAL A 57 -0.53 -17.05 12.80
N LYS A 58 -0.76 -17.23 11.49
CA LYS A 58 -1.26 -18.52 10.98
C LYS A 58 -0.29 -19.66 11.26
N GLY A 59 1.00 -19.42 11.03
CA GLY A 59 2.04 -20.43 11.22
C GLY A 59 2.06 -21.54 10.16
N SER A 60 1.10 -21.56 9.22
CA SER A 60 1.18 -22.36 7.99
C SER A 60 1.82 -21.51 6.87
N TRP A 61 2.77 -22.09 6.17
CA TRP A 61 3.56 -21.39 5.14
C TRP A 61 3.33 -22.04 3.78
N HIS A 62 2.07 -22.18 3.39
CA HIS A 62 1.74 -22.71 2.07
C HIS A 62 2.27 -21.80 0.98
N PHE A 63 2.66 -22.38 -0.16
CA PHE A 63 3.36 -21.64 -1.22
C PHE A 63 2.58 -20.39 -1.67
N ARG A 64 1.25 -20.50 -1.85
CA ARG A 64 0.40 -19.38 -2.25
C ARG A 64 0.37 -18.25 -1.19
N GLN A 65 0.35 -18.60 0.09
CA GLN A 65 0.35 -17.62 1.20
C GLN A 65 1.65 -16.83 1.23
N VAL A 66 2.78 -17.53 1.09
CA VAL A 66 4.11 -16.93 1.06
C VAL A 66 4.27 -16.02 -0.16
N VAL A 67 3.89 -16.49 -1.34
CA VAL A 67 3.98 -15.69 -2.57
C VAL A 67 3.11 -14.44 -2.45
N LEU A 68 1.82 -14.55 -2.14
CA LEU A 68 0.93 -13.38 -2.05
C LEU A 68 1.39 -12.38 -0.99
N SER A 69 1.82 -12.86 0.18
CA SER A 69 2.37 -11.98 1.22
C SER A 69 3.64 -11.28 0.74
N ALA A 70 4.53 -11.98 0.04
CA ALA A 70 5.72 -11.38 -0.55
C ALA A 70 5.39 -10.32 -1.61
N LEU A 71 4.39 -10.57 -2.47
CA LEU A 71 3.93 -9.60 -3.46
C LEU A 71 3.45 -8.30 -2.79
N VAL A 72 2.59 -8.41 -1.76
CA VAL A 72 2.12 -7.24 -0.99
C VAL A 72 3.27 -6.52 -0.29
N VAL A 73 4.22 -7.26 0.28
CA VAL A 73 5.40 -6.66 0.96
C VAL A 73 6.28 -5.91 -0.05
N ILE A 74 6.58 -6.51 -1.20
CA ILE A 74 7.42 -5.90 -2.24
C ILE A 74 6.75 -4.63 -2.75
N TRP A 75 5.47 -4.69 -3.10
CA TRP A 75 4.72 -3.52 -3.57
C TRP A 75 4.64 -2.44 -2.48
N GLY A 76 4.21 -2.80 -1.26
CA GLY A 76 4.03 -1.86 -0.15
C GLY A 76 5.33 -1.16 0.24
N LEU A 77 6.46 -1.88 0.31
CA LEU A 77 7.76 -1.28 0.56
C LEU A 77 8.20 -0.37 -0.58
N ARG A 78 8.08 -0.80 -1.84
CA ARG A 78 8.42 0.00 -3.01
C ARG A 78 7.61 1.31 -3.02
N LEU A 79 6.29 1.22 -2.86
CA LEU A 79 5.39 2.37 -2.89
C LEU A 79 5.69 3.31 -1.73
N GLY A 80 5.80 2.77 -0.51
CA GLY A 80 6.11 3.55 0.69
C GLY A 80 7.45 4.28 0.59
N LEU A 81 8.51 3.58 0.14
CA LEU A 81 9.83 4.19 -0.06
C LEU A 81 9.80 5.26 -1.16
N PHE A 82 9.12 5.01 -2.28
CA PHE A 82 8.99 5.98 -3.36
C PHE A 82 8.28 7.25 -2.90
N LEU A 83 7.15 7.12 -2.21
CA LEU A 83 6.37 8.25 -1.70
C LEU A 83 7.15 9.02 -0.62
N LEU A 84 7.85 8.32 0.27
CA LEU A 84 8.71 8.93 1.27
C LEU A 84 9.87 9.71 0.64
N MET A 85 10.58 9.11 -0.31
CA MET A 85 11.65 9.80 -1.05
C MET A 85 11.12 11.04 -1.78
N ARG A 86 9.94 10.94 -2.39
CA ARG A 86 9.28 12.03 -3.12
C ARG A 86 8.95 13.20 -2.20
N ILE A 87 8.32 12.94 -1.05
CA ILE A 87 7.95 14.01 -0.11
C ILE A 87 9.16 14.67 0.54
N LEU A 88 10.22 13.90 0.83
CA LEU A 88 11.48 14.44 1.35
C LEU A 88 12.19 15.34 0.34
N ARG A 89 12.07 15.07 -0.96
CA ARG A 89 12.67 15.90 -2.02
C ARG A 89 11.85 17.14 -2.36
N TRP A 90 10.52 17.04 -2.39
CA TRP A 90 9.63 18.15 -2.79
C TRP A 90 9.17 19.02 -1.63
N GLY A 91 9.38 18.59 -0.39
CA GLY A 91 9.23 19.40 0.82
C GLY A 91 7.81 19.40 1.39
N GLU A 92 6.77 19.54 0.55
CA GLU A 92 5.37 19.60 0.98
C GLU A 92 4.40 18.89 0.03
N ASP A 93 3.34 18.31 0.61
CA ASP A 93 2.19 17.78 -0.11
C ASP A 93 1.01 18.73 0.10
N ARG A 94 0.70 19.49 -0.97
CA ARG A 94 -0.34 20.52 -0.98
C ARG A 94 -1.74 19.99 -0.63
N ARG A 95 -1.96 18.67 -0.70
CA ARG A 95 -3.22 18.03 -0.28
C ARG A 95 -3.54 18.28 1.19
N PHE A 96 -2.52 18.44 2.04
CA PHE A 96 -2.70 18.58 3.48
C PHE A 96 -2.72 20.02 3.99
N ASP A 97 -2.40 21.01 3.14
CA ASP A 97 -2.31 22.42 3.54
C ASP A 97 -3.61 22.90 4.22
N GLU A 98 -4.78 22.57 3.65
CA GLU A 98 -6.08 22.95 4.22
C GLU A 98 -6.58 22.01 5.33
N MET A 99 -5.96 20.84 5.48
CA MET A 99 -6.40 19.79 6.40
C MET A 99 -5.61 19.82 7.71
N ARG A 100 -4.37 20.31 7.69
CA ARG A 100 -3.46 20.43 8.84
C ARG A 100 -4.05 21.28 9.97
N ASP A 101 -4.80 22.32 9.63
CA ASP A 101 -5.40 23.24 10.61
C ASP A 101 -6.83 22.84 11.04
N ASN A 102 -7.39 21.77 10.47
CA ASN A 102 -8.73 21.29 10.82
C ASN A 102 -8.70 19.83 11.28
N LEU A 103 -8.71 19.64 12.60
CA LEU A 103 -8.70 18.32 13.25
C LEU A 103 -9.84 17.41 12.79
N GLY A 104 -11.02 17.97 12.49
CA GLY A 104 -12.17 17.20 12.02
C GLY A 104 -11.94 16.62 10.62
N LYS A 105 -11.46 17.43 9.67
CA LYS A 105 -11.11 16.97 8.32
C LYS A 105 -9.98 15.94 8.37
N LEU A 106 -8.96 16.18 9.21
CA LEU A 106 -7.87 15.24 9.43
C LEU A 106 -8.40 13.89 9.95
N ALA A 107 -9.26 13.89 10.97
CA ALA A 107 -9.84 12.66 11.51
C ALA A 107 -10.63 11.88 10.45
N VAL A 108 -11.44 12.55 9.62
CA VAL A 108 -12.17 11.92 8.51
C VAL A 108 -11.22 11.26 7.51
N PHE A 109 -10.12 11.94 7.15
CA PHE A 109 -9.10 11.37 6.27
C PHE A 109 -8.50 10.09 6.85
N TRP A 110 -8.10 10.09 8.13
CA TRP A 110 -7.49 8.93 8.77
C TRP A 110 -8.46 7.76 8.93
N VAL A 111 -9.74 8.02 9.22
CA VAL A 111 -10.78 6.99 9.25
C VAL A 111 -10.97 6.39 7.85
N PHE A 112 -11.08 7.22 6.82
CA PHE A 112 -11.20 6.74 5.45
C PHE A 112 -9.97 5.92 5.02
N GLN A 113 -8.76 6.39 5.36
CA GLN A 113 -7.52 5.66 5.09
C GLN A 113 -7.48 4.31 5.83
N ALA A 114 -7.94 4.25 7.09
CA ALA A 114 -8.02 3.01 7.85
C ALA A 114 -8.97 2.00 7.19
N VAL A 115 -10.18 2.43 6.82
CA VAL A 115 -11.16 1.59 6.12
C VAL A 115 -10.63 1.12 4.77
N TRP A 116 -10.00 2.02 4.01
CA TRP A 116 -9.41 1.72 2.72
C TRP A 116 -8.31 0.66 2.82
N VAL A 117 -7.32 0.87 3.70
CA VAL A 117 -6.21 -0.08 3.91
C VAL A 117 -6.74 -1.44 4.32
N TRP A 118 -7.63 -1.47 5.31
CA TRP A 118 -8.19 -2.73 5.79
C TRP A 118 -8.95 -3.48 4.69
N THR A 119 -9.77 -2.77 3.91
CA THR A 119 -10.56 -3.36 2.80
C THR A 119 -9.66 -3.92 1.71
N VAL A 120 -8.64 -3.18 1.29
CA VAL A 120 -7.70 -3.60 0.24
C VAL A 120 -6.80 -4.75 0.72
N SER A 121 -6.56 -4.88 2.03
CA SER A 121 -5.83 -6.01 2.64
C SER A 121 -6.66 -7.28 2.81
N LEU A 122 -7.96 -7.28 2.55
CA LEU A 122 -8.80 -8.46 2.75
C LEU A 122 -8.35 -9.69 1.93
N PRO A 123 -7.95 -9.58 0.65
CA PRO A 123 -7.53 -10.75 -0.12
C PRO A 123 -6.37 -11.51 0.51
N VAL A 124 -5.30 -10.81 0.92
CA VAL A 124 -4.15 -11.43 1.59
C VAL A 124 -4.54 -11.98 2.97
N THR A 125 -5.40 -11.27 3.71
CA THR A 125 -5.89 -11.70 5.02
C THR A 125 -6.66 -13.02 4.92
N VAL A 126 -7.59 -13.13 3.98
CA VAL A 126 -8.41 -14.34 3.77
C VAL A 126 -7.57 -15.51 3.30
N VAL A 127 -6.60 -15.29 2.40
CA VAL A 127 -5.69 -16.35 1.95
C VAL A 127 -4.80 -16.84 3.09
N ASN A 128 -4.26 -15.93 3.91
CA ASN A 128 -3.44 -16.30 5.06
C ASN A 128 -4.26 -16.97 6.18
N ALA A 129 -5.55 -16.68 6.31
CA ALA A 129 -6.42 -17.36 7.27
C ALA A 129 -6.81 -18.80 6.85
N SER A 130 -6.79 -19.10 5.54
CA SER A 130 -7.21 -20.39 4.99
C SER A 130 -6.24 -21.54 5.33
N ASP A 131 -6.78 -22.70 5.70
CA ASP A 131 -6.03 -23.97 5.83
C ASP A 131 -5.94 -24.77 4.51
N ARG A 132 -6.54 -24.24 3.42
CA ARG A 132 -6.54 -24.91 2.12
C ARG A 132 -5.21 -24.74 1.42
N ASP A 133 -4.64 -25.86 0.97
CA ASP A 133 -3.43 -25.90 0.13
C ASP A 133 -3.70 -26.64 -1.19
N PRO A 134 -4.56 -26.09 -2.08
CA PRO A 134 -4.76 -26.70 -3.39
C PRO A 134 -3.53 -26.48 -4.27
N SER A 135 -3.32 -27.38 -5.24
CA SER A 135 -2.23 -27.24 -6.22
C SER A 135 -2.34 -25.93 -7.01
N ILE A 136 -1.18 -25.42 -7.44
CA ILE A 136 -1.09 -24.21 -8.26
C ILE A 136 -1.85 -24.42 -9.58
N GLN A 137 -2.73 -23.48 -9.87
CA GLN A 137 -3.55 -23.45 -11.05
C GLN A 137 -3.00 -22.43 -12.05
N VAL A 138 -3.40 -22.55 -13.31
CA VAL A 138 -3.03 -21.59 -14.37
C VAL A 138 -3.42 -20.14 -13.99
N VAL A 139 -4.53 -19.96 -13.27
CA VAL A 139 -4.98 -18.65 -12.80
C VAL A 139 -4.02 -17.99 -11.81
N ASP A 140 -3.30 -18.76 -10.98
CA ASP A 140 -2.29 -18.23 -10.07
C ASP A 140 -1.13 -17.64 -10.87
N VAL A 141 -0.66 -18.38 -11.88
CA VAL A 141 0.47 -17.96 -12.74
C VAL A 141 0.11 -16.71 -13.53
N ILE A 142 -1.12 -16.65 -14.09
CA ILE A 142 -1.63 -15.45 -14.76
C ILE A 142 -1.63 -14.26 -13.79
N GLY A 143 -2.12 -14.45 -12.56
CA GLY A 143 -2.13 -13.40 -11.54
C GLY A 143 -0.73 -12.89 -11.21
N TRP A 144 0.26 -13.77 -11.04
CA TRP A 144 1.64 -13.37 -10.76
C TRP A 144 2.29 -12.63 -11.94
N ILE A 145 1.99 -13.03 -13.18
CA ILE A 145 2.46 -12.32 -14.38
C ILE A 145 1.83 -10.93 -14.45
N MET A 146 0.53 -10.82 -14.21
CA MET A 146 -0.18 -9.54 -14.21
C MET A 146 0.38 -8.60 -13.13
N TRP A 147 0.61 -9.12 -11.92
CA TRP A 147 1.26 -8.39 -10.84
C TRP A 147 2.66 -7.90 -11.23
N ALA A 148 3.48 -8.78 -11.82
CA ALA A 148 4.84 -8.45 -12.23
C ALA A 148 4.88 -7.37 -13.34
N LEU A 149 3.95 -7.42 -14.28
CA LEU A 149 3.78 -6.37 -15.29
C LEU A 149 3.27 -5.07 -14.66
N GLY A 150 2.32 -5.17 -13.72
CA GLY A 150 1.78 -4.04 -12.98
C GLY A 150 2.87 -3.25 -12.26
N ILE A 151 3.66 -3.93 -11.42
CA ILE A 151 4.72 -3.27 -10.65
C ILE A 151 5.80 -2.69 -11.55
N PHE A 152 6.11 -3.34 -12.68
CA PHE A 152 7.07 -2.84 -13.66
C PHE A 152 6.57 -1.55 -14.34
N VAL A 153 5.32 -1.54 -14.78
CA VAL A 153 4.69 -0.37 -15.40
C VAL A 153 4.60 0.78 -14.40
N GLU A 154 4.16 0.50 -13.18
CA GLU A 154 4.07 1.47 -12.09
C GLU A 154 5.46 2.08 -11.82
N ALA A 155 6.49 1.23 -11.61
CA ALA A 155 7.87 1.65 -11.29
C ALA A 155 8.46 2.51 -12.38
N THR A 156 8.28 2.09 -13.62
CA THR A 156 8.78 2.82 -14.78
C THR A 156 8.07 4.18 -14.91
N ALA A 157 6.75 4.22 -14.76
CA ALA A 157 5.97 5.45 -14.86
C ALA A 157 6.33 6.45 -13.76
N ASP A 158 6.42 5.99 -12.51
CA ASP A 158 6.78 6.82 -11.37
C ASP A 158 8.20 7.39 -11.49
N GLN A 159 9.16 6.57 -11.88
CA GLN A 159 10.54 7.01 -12.08
C GLN A 159 10.65 8.01 -13.24
N GLN A 160 9.96 7.76 -14.36
CA GLN A 160 9.90 8.69 -15.49
C GLN A 160 9.36 10.06 -15.05
N LYS A 161 8.27 10.08 -14.28
CA LYS A 161 7.66 11.31 -13.79
C LYS A 161 8.56 12.04 -12.80
N LEU A 162 9.21 11.31 -11.90
CA LEU A 162 10.16 11.88 -10.93
C LEU A 162 11.34 12.53 -11.65
N THR A 163 11.98 11.82 -12.58
CA THR A 163 13.10 12.36 -13.38
C THR A 163 12.66 13.58 -14.19
N PHE A 164 11.50 13.52 -14.85
CA PHE A 164 10.97 14.63 -15.65
C PHE A 164 10.77 15.89 -14.80
N LYS A 165 10.12 15.77 -13.64
CA LYS A 165 9.84 16.90 -12.74
C LYS A 165 11.08 17.49 -12.06
N ASN A 166 12.14 16.70 -11.90
CA ASN A 166 13.38 17.18 -11.28
C ASN A 166 14.27 17.98 -12.25
N SER A 167 13.99 17.95 -13.57
CA SER A 167 14.70 18.80 -14.53
C SER A 167 14.18 20.25 -14.51
N ALA A 168 15.09 21.21 -14.41
CA ALA A 168 14.75 22.64 -14.41
C ALA A 168 14.02 23.08 -15.71
N GLU A 169 14.38 22.47 -16.84
CA GLU A 169 13.81 22.76 -18.17
C GLU A 169 12.33 22.34 -18.29
N ASN A 170 11.88 21.46 -17.39
CA ASN A 170 10.54 20.88 -17.39
C ASN A 170 9.61 21.50 -16.33
N ARG A 171 10.06 22.53 -15.61
CA ARG A 171 9.21 23.23 -14.63
C ARG A 171 7.95 23.77 -15.32
N GLY A 172 6.80 23.46 -14.73
CA GLY A 172 5.48 23.86 -15.25
C GLY A 172 4.97 23.08 -16.47
N LYS A 173 5.75 22.13 -17.01
CA LYS A 173 5.34 21.31 -18.15
C LYS A 173 4.70 19.99 -17.69
N TRP A 174 3.84 19.44 -18.56
CA TRP A 174 3.28 18.11 -18.38
C TRP A 174 4.30 17.04 -18.76
N CYS A 175 4.39 15.98 -17.95
CA CYS A 175 5.23 14.83 -18.27
C CYS A 175 4.70 14.14 -19.54
N ASN A 176 5.53 14.09 -20.57
CA ASN A 176 5.21 13.52 -21.87
C ASN A 176 6.31 12.57 -22.36
N VAL A 177 6.99 11.88 -21.44
CA VAL A 177 8.09 10.96 -21.73
C VAL A 177 7.70 9.51 -21.43
N GLY A 178 8.25 8.56 -22.20
CA GLY A 178 8.01 7.13 -22.01
C GLY A 178 6.52 6.76 -21.99
N LEU A 179 6.08 6.13 -20.91
CA LEU A 179 4.70 5.66 -20.74
C LEU A 179 3.69 6.81 -20.67
N TRP A 180 4.13 8.00 -20.23
CA TRP A 180 3.29 9.20 -20.14
C TRP A 180 2.91 9.79 -21.51
N LYS A 181 3.51 9.30 -22.61
CA LYS A 181 3.07 9.63 -23.97
C LYS A 181 1.77 8.94 -24.36
N PHE A 182 1.51 7.76 -23.79
CA PHE A 182 0.39 6.90 -24.19
C PHE A 182 -0.81 7.03 -23.25
N SER A 183 -0.57 7.37 -21.98
CA SER A 183 -1.63 7.52 -20.98
C SER A 183 -1.33 8.71 -20.07
N ARG A 184 -2.41 9.34 -19.56
CA ARG A 184 -2.33 10.40 -18.53
C ARG A 184 -1.98 9.86 -17.15
N HIS A 185 -2.25 8.58 -16.88
CA HIS A 185 -2.01 7.93 -15.59
C HIS A 185 -1.48 6.49 -15.78
N PRO A 186 -0.32 6.30 -16.43
CA PRO A 186 0.25 4.97 -16.63
C PRO A 186 0.63 4.29 -15.31
N ASN A 187 0.96 5.07 -14.27
CA ASN A 187 1.23 4.53 -12.94
C ASN A 187 -0.02 3.89 -12.30
N TYR A 188 -1.20 4.50 -12.47
CA TYR A 188 -2.45 3.92 -11.96
C TYR A 188 -2.86 2.65 -12.69
N PHE A 189 -2.49 2.51 -13.96
CA PHE A 189 -2.67 1.24 -14.66
C PHE A 189 -1.86 0.13 -13.97
N GLY A 190 -0.61 0.39 -13.62
CA GLY A 190 0.21 -0.55 -12.86
C GLY A 190 -0.40 -0.88 -11.48
N GLU A 191 -0.82 0.16 -10.75
CA GLU A 191 -1.45 0.07 -9.42
C GLU A 191 -2.67 -0.88 -9.40
N VAL A 192 -3.47 -0.93 -10.46
CA VAL A 192 -4.67 -1.79 -10.52
C VAL A 192 -4.33 -3.28 -10.55
N TYR A 193 -3.13 -3.65 -10.99
CA TYR A 193 -2.72 -5.06 -11.10
C TYR A 193 -1.92 -5.57 -9.90
N VAL A 194 -1.46 -4.69 -9.01
CA VAL A 194 -0.53 -5.02 -7.91
C VAL A 194 -1.20 -5.23 -6.56
#